data_AF-A0AAN8KLL6-F1
#
_entry.id   AF-A0AAN8KLL6-F1
#
_cell.length_a   1.000
_cell.length_b   1.000
_cell.length_c   1.000
_cell.angle_alpha   90.00
_cell.angle_beta   90.00
_cell.angle_gamma   90.00
#
_symmetry.space_group_name_H-M   'P 1'
#
loop_
_entity.id
_entity.type
_entity.pdbx_description
1 polymer ?
#
loop_
_entity_poly.entity_id
_entity_poly.type
_entity_poly.pdbx_seq_one_letter_code
_entity_poly.pdbx_strand_id
1 'polypeptide(L)'
;MKSMDAQLAQLSTECTAKRKDLENTHLLVQQRDASGEPILSSCPDGGETIQGYLFKISRRKNKTWKRCWFSIKDNQLVYTKSHKEEPVSLFDDLRLCAVKSLDSIDRRFSFELFSVQKCCALKADSEELKQAWISAVQGSIDMAYRERVESQQPQPKESPLPLQSPSDPQPGQPPQRPAALVVANHRCCDCSEEEPRWASVNLGITMCIECSGIHRSLGVHLSKVRSLTLDSWDPEQMKLLCGLGNDVINGIYQSRCAAEGRVKPSAGSPHPEKETWIKEKYVEKIFAKDASSPETQIGRENAGHQHGAGGRGELEPR
;
A
#
# COMPACT_ATOMS: atom_id res chain seq x y z
N MET A 1 43.69 -0.37 53.62
CA MET A 1 42.58 -1.37 53.58
C MET A 1 41.21 -0.74 53.79
N LYS A 2 40.96 0.05 54.85
CA LYS A 2 39.64 0.67 55.15
C LYS A 2 38.97 1.50 54.03
N SER A 3 39.73 1.98 53.03
CA SER A 3 39.21 2.75 51.89
C SER A 3 38.57 1.87 50.81
N MET A 4 39.03 0.62 50.64
CA MET A 4 38.49 -0.26 49.60
C MET A 4 37.16 -0.87 50.04
N ASP A 5 37.01 -1.20 51.32
CA ASP A 5 35.76 -1.74 51.86
C ASP A 5 34.61 -0.72 51.74
N ALA A 6 34.90 0.57 51.96
CA ALA A 6 33.93 1.65 51.77
C ALA A 6 33.53 1.83 50.29
N GLN A 7 34.49 1.75 49.37
CA GLN A 7 34.23 1.83 47.93
C GLN A 7 33.44 0.61 47.41
N LEU A 8 33.72 -0.60 47.92
CA LEU A 8 32.95 -1.80 47.60
C LEU A 8 31.53 -1.73 48.15
N ALA A 9 31.34 -1.21 49.36
CA ALA A 9 30.01 -0.99 49.93
C ALA A 9 29.20 0.02 49.12
N GLN A 10 29.84 1.12 48.67
CA GLN A 10 29.19 2.10 47.81
C GLN A 10 28.81 1.51 46.44
N LEU A 11 29.73 0.84 45.76
CA LEU A 11 29.47 0.18 44.47
C LEU A 11 28.39 -0.89 44.58
N SER A 12 28.37 -1.66 45.67
CA SER A 12 27.30 -2.64 45.94
C SER A 12 25.94 -1.95 46.07
N THR A 13 25.87 -0.80 46.73
CA THR A 13 24.63 -0.04 46.91
C THR A 13 24.16 0.58 45.60
N GLU A 14 25.08 1.09 44.78
CA GLU A 14 24.77 1.60 43.44
C GLU A 14 24.31 0.48 42.49
N CYS A 15 24.93 -0.70 42.55
CA CYS A 15 24.52 -1.86 41.77
C CYS A 15 23.11 -2.36 42.16
N THR A 16 22.78 -2.40 43.45
CA THR A 16 21.43 -2.79 43.89
C THR A 16 20.38 -1.75 43.51
N ALA A 17 20.72 -0.46 43.61
CA ALA A 17 19.84 0.62 43.16
C ALA A 17 19.59 0.55 41.65
N LYS A 18 20.64 0.42 40.83
CA LYS A 18 20.52 0.25 39.37
C LYS A 18 19.74 -0.99 39.00
N ARG A 19 19.97 -2.12 39.69
CA ARG A 19 19.21 -3.35 39.45
C ARG A 19 17.73 -3.15 39.73
N LYS A 20 17.38 -2.51 40.86
CA LYS A 20 15.98 -2.22 41.23
C LYS A 20 15.31 -1.26 40.23
N ASP A 21 16.05 -0.27 39.75
CA ASP A 21 15.58 0.67 38.73
C ASP A 21 15.30 -0.04 37.39
N LEU A 22 16.21 -0.91 36.96
CA LEU A 22 16.03 -1.75 35.78
C LEU A 22 14.84 -2.71 35.93
N GLU A 23 14.67 -3.33 37.10
CA GLU A 23 13.52 -4.20 37.40
C GLU A 23 12.20 -3.42 37.34
N ASN A 24 12.15 -2.22 37.94
CA ASN A 24 10.98 -1.35 37.87
C ASN A 24 10.68 -0.90 36.44
N THR A 25 11.70 -0.51 35.69
CA THR A 25 11.57 -0.13 34.28
C THR A 25 11.06 -1.31 33.46
N HIS A 26 11.58 -2.51 33.70
CA HIS A 26 11.13 -3.73 33.05
C HIS A 26 9.66 -4.05 33.37
N LEU A 27 9.24 -3.89 34.63
CA LEU A 27 7.84 -4.04 35.06
C LEU A 27 6.92 -3.03 34.38
N LEU A 28 7.32 -1.76 34.29
CA LEU A 28 6.54 -0.72 33.61
C LEU A 28 6.41 -1.01 32.11
N VAL A 29 7.49 -1.47 31.46
CA VAL A 29 7.45 -1.89 30.06
C VAL A 29 6.55 -3.11 29.88
N GLN A 30 6.61 -4.11 30.77
CA GLN A 30 5.71 -5.28 30.72
C GLN A 30 4.24 -4.91 30.90
N GLN A 31 3.91 -4.04 31.86
CA GLN A 31 2.53 -3.58 32.08
C GLN A 31 1.99 -2.83 30.86
N ARG A 32 2.83 -2.01 30.23
CA ARG A 32 2.47 -1.25 29.03
C ARG A 32 2.39 -2.12 27.77
N ASP A 33 3.28 -3.09 27.63
CA ASP A 33 3.19 -4.10 26.58
C ASP A 33 1.94 -4.98 26.75
N ALA A 34 1.46 -5.18 27.98
CA ALA A 34 0.22 -5.87 28.26
C ALA A 34 -1.03 -5.00 28.02
N SER A 35 -0.91 -3.67 28.12
CA SER A 35 -2.04 -2.75 27.90
C SER A 35 -2.34 -2.50 26.42
N GLY A 36 -1.39 -2.79 25.51
CA GLY A 36 -1.60 -2.60 24.06
C GLY A 36 -1.64 -1.14 23.61
N GLU A 37 -1.22 -0.21 24.46
CA GLU A 37 -1.24 1.22 24.15
C GLU A 37 -0.21 1.58 23.05
N PRO A 38 -0.58 2.35 22.01
CA PRO A 38 0.36 2.76 20.97
C PRO A 38 1.41 3.71 21.53
N ILE A 39 2.66 3.58 21.08
CA ILE A 39 3.65 4.63 21.25
C ILE A 39 3.39 5.69 20.18
N LEU A 40 2.70 6.75 20.56
CA LEU A 40 2.69 8.00 19.81
C LEU A 40 3.96 8.77 20.22
N SER A 41 5.03 8.57 19.45
CA SER A 41 6.24 9.39 19.60
C SER A 41 6.09 10.62 18.72
N SER A 42 5.90 11.79 19.34
CA SER A 42 6.14 13.08 18.70
C SER A 42 7.65 13.24 18.49
N CYS A 43 8.15 12.87 17.32
CA CYS A 43 9.48 13.31 16.91
C CYS A 43 9.43 14.83 16.69
N PRO A 44 10.46 15.59 17.12
CA PRO A 44 10.51 17.04 16.92
C PRO A 44 10.63 17.46 15.45
N ASP A 45 10.68 16.52 14.52
CA ASP A 45 10.65 16.75 13.07
C ASP A 45 9.39 16.09 12.47
N GLY A 46 8.26 16.81 12.54
CA GLY A 46 7.22 16.81 11.50
C GLY A 46 6.30 15.61 11.26
N GLY A 47 6.34 14.51 12.01
CA GLY A 47 5.41 13.39 11.76
C GLY A 47 5.05 12.58 13.00
N GLU A 48 3.76 12.55 13.34
CA GLU A 48 3.20 11.61 14.32
C GLU A 48 3.39 10.17 13.81
N THR A 49 4.50 9.57 14.21
CA THR A 49 4.86 8.22 13.81
C THR A 49 4.30 7.24 14.83
N ILE A 50 3.25 6.50 14.47
CA ILE A 50 2.76 5.40 15.31
C ILE A 50 3.79 4.26 15.35
N GLN A 51 4.06 3.75 16.55
CA GLN A 51 4.87 2.56 16.77
C GLN A 51 4.22 1.68 17.83
N GLY A 52 4.37 0.37 17.71
CA GLY A 52 3.80 -0.55 18.68
C GLY A 52 3.67 -1.97 18.17
N TYR A 53 3.15 -2.85 19.03
CA TYR A 53 2.94 -4.24 18.68
C TYR A 53 1.68 -4.43 17.83
N LEU A 54 1.81 -5.22 16.77
CA LEU A 54 0.70 -5.80 16.04
C LEU A 54 0.98 -7.28 15.79
N PHE A 55 -0.08 -8.01 15.47
CA PHE A 55 0.01 -9.39 15.02
C PHE A 55 -0.06 -9.42 13.50
N LYS A 56 0.76 -10.26 12.87
CA LYS A 56 0.67 -10.55 11.44
C LYS A 56 0.58 -12.04 11.17
N ILE A 57 -0.03 -12.41 10.05
CA ILE A 57 -0.10 -13.82 9.64
C ILE A 57 1.27 -14.30 9.12
N SER A 58 1.75 -15.41 9.66
CA SER A 58 2.95 -16.10 9.20
C SER A 58 2.78 -16.63 7.76
N ARG A 59 3.81 -16.46 6.92
CA ARG A 59 3.86 -17.03 5.55
C ARG A 59 4.11 -18.56 5.51
N ARG A 60 4.25 -19.21 6.67
CA ARG A 60 4.50 -20.67 6.77
C ARG A 60 3.19 -21.46 6.59
N LYS A 61 3.29 -22.77 6.29
CA LYS A 61 2.14 -23.66 6.05
C LYS A 61 1.04 -23.58 7.13
N ASN A 62 1.41 -23.32 8.38
CA ASN A 62 0.46 -23.01 9.45
C ASN A 62 0.32 -21.48 9.56
N LYS A 63 -0.83 -20.96 9.11
CA LYS A 63 -1.21 -19.55 9.22
C LYS A 63 -1.48 -19.18 10.68
N THR A 64 -0.44 -18.80 11.39
CA THR A 64 -0.53 -18.34 12.79
C THR A 64 -0.26 -16.85 12.88
N TRP A 65 -0.94 -16.20 13.84
CA TRP A 65 -0.68 -14.82 14.21
C TRP A 65 0.63 -14.72 14.99
N LYS A 66 1.52 -13.83 14.56
CA LYS A 66 2.80 -13.56 15.24
C LYS A 66 2.86 -12.10 15.65
N ARG A 67 3.09 -11.86 16.94
CA ARG A 67 3.34 -10.54 17.48
C ARG A 67 4.68 -10.02 16.97
N CYS A 68 4.71 -8.83 16.40
CA CYS A 68 5.91 -8.12 15.98
C CYS A 68 5.76 -6.65 16.35
N TRP A 69 6.89 -5.95 16.53
CA TRP A 69 6.89 -4.50 16.69
C TRP A 69 6.85 -3.85 15.33
N PHE A 70 5.96 -2.89 15.12
CA PHE A 70 5.79 -2.16 13.88
C PHE A 70 6.08 -0.67 14.08
N SER A 71 6.54 -0.01 13.02
CA SER A 71 6.66 1.44 12.97
C SER A 71 6.45 1.94 11.55
N ILE A 72 5.81 3.11 11.41
CA ILE A 72 5.70 3.82 10.13
C ILE A 72 6.79 4.89 10.08
N LYS A 73 7.79 4.76 9.21
CA LYS A 73 8.86 5.77 9.08
C LYS A 73 9.18 6.00 7.62
N ASP A 74 9.44 7.24 7.23
CA ASP A 74 9.82 7.59 5.85
C ASP A 74 8.87 6.99 4.81
N ASN A 75 7.57 7.05 5.09
CA ASN A 75 6.51 6.50 4.22
C ASN A 75 6.66 4.97 3.94
N GLN A 76 7.31 4.25 4.87
CA GLN A 76 7.46 2.80 4.88
C GLN A 76 6.81 2.20 6.12
N LEU A 77 6.26 0.98 5.98
CA LEU A 77 5.85 0.18 7.13
C LEU A 77 6.90 -0.90 7.37
N VAL A 78 7.62 -0.77 8.48
CA VAL A 78 8.68 -1.71 8.88
C VAL A 78 8.26 -2.49 10.14
N TYR A 79 8.80 -3.69 10.32
CA TYR A 79 8.59 -4.47 11.52
C TYR A 79 9.86 -5.17 12.01
N THR A 80 10.00 -5.33 13.33
CA THR A 80 11.04 -6.15 13.97
C THR A 80 10.38 -7.33 14.71
N LYS A 81 10.96 -8.53 14.57
CA LYS A 81 10.45 -9.72 15.29
C LYS A 81 11.00 -9.83 16.71
N SER A 82 12.16 -9.23 16.96
CA SER A 82 12.86 -9.21 18.24
C SER A 82 13.78 -7.99 18.26
N HIS A 83 14.13 -7.50 19.46
CA HIS A 83 15.11 -6.42 19.65
C HIS A 83 16.51 -6.73 19.10
N LYS A 84 16.81 -7.99 18.80
CA LYS A 84 18.09 -8.44 18.23
C LYS A 84 18.05 -8.61 16.70
N GLU A 85 16.87 -8.50 16.08
CA GLU A 85 16.70 -8.66 14.64
C GLU A 85 16.61 -7.29 13.95
N GLU A 86 17.24 -7.17 12.79
CA GLU A 86 17.16 -5.97 11.96
C GLU A 86 15.71 -5.68 11.51
N PRO A 87 15.31 -4.40 11.40
CA PRO A 87 14.02 -4.02 10.87
C PRO A 87 13.82 -4.55 9.44
N VAL A 88 12.68 -5.21 9.21
CA VAL A 88 12.31 -5.69 7.89
C VAL A 88 11.21 -4.80 7.34
N SER A 89 11.44 -4.23 6.16
CA SER A 89 10.41 -3.51 5.41
C SER A 89 9.31 -4.47 4.98
N LEU A 90 8.09 -4.22 5.48
CA LEU A 90 6.90 -4.94 5.02
C LEU A 90 6.37 -4.30 3.74
N PHE A 91 6.32 -2.97 3.72
CA PHE A 91 5.97 -2.15 2.56
C PHE A 91 6.96 -1.01 2.41
N ASP A 92 7.59 -0.97 1.24
CA ASP A 92 8.67 -0.05 0.87
C ASP A 92 8.15 1.33 0.45
N ASP A 93 6.86 1.42 0.12
CA ASP A 93 6.17 2.67 -0.16
C ASP A 93 4.68 2.57 0.18
N LEU A 94 4.26 3.25 1.25
CA LEU A 94 2.87 3.29 1.67
C LEU A 94 1.96 3.98 0.65
N ARG A 95 2.48 4.86 -0.22
CA ARG A 95 1.70 5.49 -1.30
C ARG A 95 1.09 4.45 -2.23
N LEU A 96 1.71 3.28 -2.38
CA LEU A 96 1.20 2.20 -3.23
C LEU A 96 0.22 1.27 -2.50
N CYS A 97 -0.04 1.52 -1.22
CA CYS A 97 -0.87 0.70 -0.37
C CYS A 97 -2.29 1.27 -0.24
N ALA A 98 -3.22 0.37 0.07
CA ALA A 98 -4.56 0.66 0.55
C ALA A 98 -4.81 -0.13 1.84
N VAL A 99 -5.50 0.50 2.78
CA VAL A 99 -5.84 -0.09 4.08
C VAL A 99 -7.33 -0.38 4.14
N LYS A 100 -7.71 -1.55 4.64
CA LYS A 100 -9.11 -1.98 4.78
C LYS A 100 -9.36 -2.58 6.16
N SER A 101 -10.41 -2.11 6.83
CA SER A 101 -10.92 -2.74 8.06
C SER A 101 -11.47 -4.14 7.77
N LEU A 102 -11.22 -5.12 8.65
CA LEU A 102 -11.79 -6.47 8.57
C LEU A 102 -12.73 -6.70 9.76
N ASP A 103 -13.99 -6.33 9.59
CA ASP A 103 -15.00 -6.44 10.65
C ASP A 103 -15.76 -7.78 10.54
N SER A 104 -15.11 -8.86 10.96
CA SER A 104 -15.77 -10.16 11.15
C SER A 104 -15.50 -10.74 12.53
N ILE A 105 -16.45 -11.53 13.07
CA ILE A 105 -16.39 -12.10 14.42
C ILE A 105 -15.12 -12.95 14.63
N ASP A 106 -14.63 -13.61 13.58
CA ASP A 106 -13.40 -14.42 13.58
C ASP A 106 -12.11 -13.57 13.41
N ARG A 107 -12.24 -12.32 12.96
CA ARG A 107 -11.11 -11.39 12.70
C ARG A 107 -11.24 -10.08 13.47
N ARG A 108 -11.68 -10.14 14.72
CA ARG A 108 -11.78 -8.97 15.60
C ARG A 108 -10.48 -8.17 15.62
N PHE A 109 -10.61 -6.85 15.61
CA PHE A 109 -9.52 -5.87 15.64
C PHE A 109 -8.47 -6.07 14.52
N SER A 110 -8.89 -6.68 13.41
CA SER A 110 -8.01 -6.93 12.27
C SER A 110 -8.25 -5.92 11.15
N PHE A 111 -7.19 -5.66 10.41
CA PHE A 111 -7.21 -4.84 9.21
C PHE A 111 -6.23 -5.42 8.20
N GLU A 112 -6.42 -5.10 6.93
CA GLU A 112 -5.58 -5.57 5.86
C GLU A 112 -4.90 -4.38 5.20
N LEU A 113 -3.57 -4.46 5.11
CA LEU A 113 -2.79 -3.57 4.27
C LEU A 113 -2.40 -4.34 3.03
N PHE A 114 -2.76 -3.82 1.87
CA PHE A 114 -2.40 -4.45 0.61
C PHE A 114 -1.87 -3.42 -0.37
N SER A 115 -0.83 -3.82 -1.06
CA SER A 115 -0.44 -3.32 -2.36
C SER A 115 -0.82 -4.39 -3.38
N VAL A 116 -0.63 -4.05 -4.64
CA VAL A 116 -0.84 -4.95 -5.76
C VAL A 116 0.03 -6.23 -5.74
N GLN A 117 1.16 -6.22 -5.03
CA GLN A 117 2.09 -7.37 -4.95
C GLN A 117 2.12 -8.05 -3.59
N LYS A 118 1.73 -7.34 -2.54
CA LYS A 118 1.82 -7.80 -1.15
C LYS A 118 0.50 -7.52 -0.45
N CYS A 119 -0.12 -8.54 0.10
CA CYS A 119 -1.27 -8.40 0.99
C CYS A 119 -0.89 -8.93 2.37
N CYS A 120 -1.16 -8.17 3.42
CA CYS A 120 -0.85 -8.53 4.78
C CYS A 120 -2.03 -8.20 5.70
N ALA A 121 -2.59 -9.24 6.31
CA ALA A 121 -3.52 -9.09 7.41
C ALA A 121 -2.74 -8.80 8.71
N LEU A 122 -3.15 -7.73 9.38
CA LEU A 122 -2.64 -7.25 10.65
C LEU A 122 -3.77 -7.28 11.68
N LYS A 123 -3.43 -7.48 12.95
CA LYS A 123 -4.38 -7.49 14.06
C LYS A 123 -3.82 -6.72 15.24
N ALA A 124 -4.67 -5.87 15.81
CA ALA A 124 -4.41 -5.09 17.02
C ALA A 124 -4.98 -5.79 18.26
N ASP A 125 -4.56 -5.33 19.44
CA ASP A 125 -5.06 -5.82 20.73
C ASP A 125 -6.41 -5.19 21.13
N SER A 126 -6.76 -4.03 20.55
CA SER A 126 -8.05 -3.35 20.76
C SER A 126 -8.57 -2.68 19.48
N GLU A 127 -9.85 -2.28 19.49
CA GLU A 127 -10.46 -1.55 18.37
C GLU A 127 -9.87 -0.14 18.25
N GLU A 128 -9.58 0.51 19.38
CA GLU A 128 -8.96 1.83 19.43
C GLU A 128 -7.57 1.79 18.79
N LEU A 129 -6.79 0.75 19.10
CA LEU A 129 -5.46 0.56 18.52
C LEU A 129 -5.56 0.27 17.01
N LYS A 130 -6.48 -0.59 16.59
CA LYS A 130 -6.76 -0.82 15.16
C LYS A 130 -7.04 0.49 14.44
N GLN A 131 -7.94 1.31 15.00
CA GLN A 131 -8.34 2.56 14.37
C GLN A 131 -7.20 3.59 14.33
N ALA A 132 -6.37 3.64 15.38
CA ALA A 132 -5.16 4.46 15.40
C ALA A 132 -4.17 4.05 14.31
N TRP A 133 -3.93 2.75 14.13
CA TRP A 133 -3.06 2.24 13.07
C TRP A 133 -3.60 2.51 11.67
N ILE A 134 -4.89 2.29 11.43
CA ILE A 134 -5.52 2.61 10.14
C ILE A 134 -5.37 4.10 9.83
N SER A 135 -5.66 4.96 10.81
CA SER A 135 -5.56 6.42 10.66
C SER A 135 -4.12 6.87 10.40
N ALA A 136 -3.15 6.30 11.11
CA ALA A 136 -1.74 6.63 10.91
C ALA A 136 -1.21 6.17 9.55
N VAL A 137 -1.61 4.98 9.09
CA VAL A 137 -1.27 4.52 7.73
C VAL A 137 -1.89 5.46 6.69
N GLN A 138 -3.18 5.78 6.81
CA GLN A 138 -3.84 6.69 5.87
C GLN A 138 -3.23 8.09 5.90
N GLY A 139 -2.90 8.61 7.09
CA GLY A 139 -2.21 9.90 7.25
C GLY A 139 -0.82 9.91 6.60
N SER A 140 -0.03 8.86 6.79
CA SER A 140 1.28 8.72 6.13
C SER A 140 1.14 8.67 4.61
N ILE A 141 0.12 7.97 4.09
CA ILE A 141 -0.17 7.92 2.66
C ILE A 141 -0.48 9.34 2.15
N ASP A 142 -1.38 10.05 2.84
CA ASP A 142 -1.84 11.38 2.44
C ASP A 142 -0.69 12.40 2.49
N MET A 143 0.15 12.36 3.52
CA MET A 143 1.34 13.21 3.65
C MET A 143 2.33 12.97 2.51
N ALA A 144 2.66 11.70 2.23
CA ALA A 144 3.60 11.35 1.17
C ALA A 144 3.09 11.73 -0.24
N TYR A 145 1.78 11.91 -0.42
CA TYR A 145 1.23 12.49 -1.63
C TYR A 145 1.29 14.02 -1.68
N ARG A 146 1.23 14.73 -0.54
CA ARG A 146 1.32 16.20 -0.45
C ARG A 146 2.76 16.71 -0.63
N GLU A 147 3.75 16.08 0.00
CA GLU A 147 5.16 16.49 -0.09
C GLU A 147 5.67 16.52 -1.55
N ARG A 148 5.09 15.67 -2.42
CA ARG A 148 5.39 15.64 -3.86
C ARG A 148 4.81 16.84 -4.64
N VAL A 149 3.72 17.43 -4.16
CA VAL A 149 3.06 18.58 -4.81
C VAL A 149 3.85 19.87 -4.52
N GLU A 150 4.35 20.04 -3.29
CA GLU A 150 5.18 21.20 -2.91
C GLU A 150 6.57 21.16 -3.55
N SER A 151 7.19 19.99 -3.66
CA SER A 151 8.48 19.83 -4.35
C SER A 151 8.40 20.00 -5.87
N GLN A 152 7.19 20.12 -6.44
CA GLN A 152 6.95 20.39 -7.86
C GLN A 152 6.38 21.79 -8.15
N GLN A 153 6.17 22.64 -7.13
CA GLN A 153 5.80 24.04 -7.35
C GLN A 153 7.04 24.89 -7.70
N PRO A 154 7.01 25.69 -8.78
CA PRO A 154 8.02 26.71 -9.01
C PRO A 154 7.92 27.77 -7.90
N GLN A 155 9.02 27.98 -7.18
CA GLN A 155 9.15 29.05 -6.19
C GLN A 155 8.71 30.42 -6.77
N PRO A 156 7.86 31.21 -6.09
CA PRO A 156 7.55 32.56 -6.52
C PRO A 156 8.75 33.46 -6.20
N LYS A 157 9.55 33.80 -7.21
CA LYS A 157 10.58 34.84 -7.11
C LYS A 157 9.91 36.21 -7.06
N GLU A 158 10.13 36.94 -5.97
CA GLU A 158 9.76 38.36 -5.87
C GLU A 158 10.73 39.24 -6.69
N SER A 159 10.12 40.01 -7.61
CA SER A 159 10.44 41.40 -8.03
C SER A 159 11.65 41.72 -8.95
N PRO A 160 11.53 42.80 -9.78
CA PRO A 160 11.99 42.80 -11.17
C PRO A 160 13.06 43.87 -11.51
N LEU A 161 13.95 43.58 -12.47
CA LEU A 161 14.72 44.57 -13.25
C LEU A 161 15.00 44.07 -14.69
N PRO A 162 15.24 44.97 -15.68
CA PRO A 162 14.67 44.86 -17.02
C PRO A 162 15.61 44.35 -18.11
N LEU A 163 14.97 43.74 -19.13
CA LEU A 163 15.36 43.50 -20.52
C LEU A 163 16.83 43.16 -20.85
N GLN A 164 17.01 41.96 -21.41
CA GLN A 164 17.74 41.76 -22.67
C GLN A 164 17.31 40.41 -23.30
N SER A 165 16.55 40.47 -24.39
CA SER A 165 16.53 39.45 -25.45
C SER A 165 17.81 39.60 -26.30
N PRO A 166 18.24 38.64 -27.15
CA PRO A 166 17.46 37.53 -27.74
C PRO A 166 18.19 36.17 -27.84
N SER A 167 17.44 35.08 -27.87
CA SER A 167 17.72 33.91 -28.74
C SER A 167 16.57 32.90 -28.64
N ASP A 168 15.83 32.75 -29.73
CA ASP A 168 14.85 31.68 -29.94
C ASP A 168 15.46 30.29 -29.75
N PRO A 169 14.66 29.33 -29.22
CA PRO A 169 14.56 28.07 -29.92
C PRO A 169 13.10 27.61 -30.09
N GLN A 170 12.72 27.53 -31.37
CA GLN A 170 11.84 26.59 -32.07
C GLN A 170 10.69 25.86 -31.30
N PRO A 171 9.45 25.85 -31.85
CA PRO A 171 8.33 25.12 -31.29
C PRO A 171 8.41 23.63 -31.66
N GLY A 172 8.33 22.74 -30.66
CA GLY A 172 8.06 21.33 -30.93
C GLY A 172 8.63 20.35 -29.91
N GLN A 173 7.81 19.97 -28.93
CA GLN A 173 7.48 18.57 -28.65
C GLN A 173 6.39 18.53 -27.56
N PRO A 174 5.21 17.92 -27.82
CA PRO A 174 4.29 17.62 -26.73
C PRO A 174 4.97 16.61 -25.76
N PRO A 175 4.69 16.66 -24.45
CA PRO A 175 5.23 15.70 -23.49
C PRO A 175 4.95 14.29 -23.99
N GLN A 176 6.01 13.55 -24.31
CA GLN A 176 5.89 12.25 -24.94
C GLN A 176 5.23 11.28 -23.96
N ARG A 177 4.12 10.66 -24.39
CA ARG A 177 3.51 9.53 -23.69
C ARG A 177 4.62 8.50 -23.46
N PRO A 178 4.85 8.00 -22.23
CA PRO A 178 5.76 6.89 -22.02
C PRO A 178 5.33 5.73 -22.93
N ALA A 179 6.18 5.36 -23.89
CA ALA A 179 5.85 4.35 -24.91
C ALA A 179 5.46 2.99 -24.30
N ALA A 180 5.79 2.77 -23.02
CA ALA A 180 5.46 1.58 -22.25
C ALA A 180 3.95 1.40 -21.93
N LEU A 181 3.12 2.44 -22.07
CA LEU A 181 1.66 2.36 -21.79
C LEU A 181 0.84 1.68 -22.89
N VAL A 182 1.47 1.36 -24.04
CA VAL A 182 0.81 1.26 -25.35
C VAL A 182 0.26 -0.14 -25.69
N VAL A 183 0.31 -1.16 -24.82
CA VAL A 183 -0.08 -2.52 -25.26
C VAL A 183 -1.51 -2.95 -24.85
N ALA A 184 -2.14 -2.35 -23.84
CA ALA A 184 -3.45 -2.84 -23.35
C ALA A 184 -4.45 -1.79 -22.84
N ASN A 185 -4.14 -0.50 -22.96
CA ASN A 185 -4.85 0.57 -22.24
C ASN A 185 -5.45 1.65 -23.16
N HIS A 186 -5.82 1.30 -24.39
CA HIS A 186 -6.35 2.25 -25.40
C HIS A 186 -7.78 2.70 -25.17
N ARG A 187 -8.50 2.06 -24.24
CA ARG A 187 -9.89 2.39 -23.90
C ARG A 187 -10.02 2.60 -22.41
N CYS A 188 -10.83 3.57 -22.02
CA CYS A 188 -11.17 3.85 -20.63
C CYS A 188 -11.69 2.59 -19.94
N CYS A 189 -11.16 2.30 -18.76
CA CYS A 189 -11.54 1.15 -17.95
C CYS A 189 -13.05 1.09 -17.68
N ASP A 190 -13.71 2.25 -17.54
CA ASP A 190 -15.08 2.34 -17.03
C ASP A 190 -16.13 2.61 -18.10
N CYS A 191 -15.84 3.44 -19.11
CA CYS A 191 -16.80 3.78 -20.17
C CYS A 191 -16.35 3.39 -21.59
N SER A 192 -15.17 2.80 -21.74
CA SER A 192 -14.58 2.38 -23.02
C SER A 192 -14.26 3.51 -24.02
N GLU A 193 -14.31 4.78 -23.59
CA GLU A 193 -13.83 5.93 -24.36
C GLU A 193 -12.37 5.76 -24.79
N GLU A 194 -12.05 6.14 -26.03
CA GLU A 194 -10.74 5.92 -26.62
C GLU A 194 -9.66 6.87 -26.09
N GLU A 195 -8.42 6.42 -26.17
CA GLU A 195 -7.23 7.16 -25.77
C GLU A 195 -7.32 7.83 -24.37
N PRO A 196 -7.55 7.04 -23.31
CA PRO A 196 -7.57 7.59 -21.96
C PRO A 196 -6.23 8.25 -21.62
N ARG A 197 -6.29 9.50 -21.10
CA ARG A 197 -5.10 10.30 -20.73
C ARG A 197 -4.88 10.39 -19.23
N TRP A 198 -5.71 9.71 -18.45
CA TRP A 198 -5.65 9.67 -17.00
C TRP A 198 -5.50 8.23 -16.54
N ALA A 199 -5.00 8.05 -15.33
CA ALA A 199 -4.86 6.75 -14.71
C ALA A 199 -5.11 6.83 -13.21
N SER A 200 -5.54 5.71 -12.65
CA SER A 200 -5.52 5.50 -11.20
C SER A 200 -4.34 4.59 -10.87
N VAL A 201 -3.35 5.16 -10.17
CA VAL A 201 -2.05 4.50 -9.94
C VAL A 201 -2.22 3.26 -9.09
N ASN A 202 -2.96 3.36 -7.98
CA ASN A 202 -3.17 2.26 -7.04
C ASN A 202 -4.04 1.13 -7.61
N LEU A 203 -4.94 1.45 -8.55
CA LEU A 203 -5.76 0.47 -9.25
C LEU A 203 -5.06 -0.12 -10.48
N GLY A 204 -4.06 0.57 -11.03
CA GLY A 204 -3.37 0.14 -12.25
C GLY A 204 -4.23 0.21 -13.51
N ILE A 205 -5.12 1.21 -13.61
CA ILE A 205 -6.04 1.39 -14.74
C ILE A 205 -5.85 2.75 -15.43
N THR A 206 -6.19 2.82 -16.71
CA THR A 206 -6.34 4.07 -17.46
C THR A 206 -7.81 4.43 -17.67
N MET A 207 -8.11 5.72 -17.66
CA MET A 207 -9.45 6.27 -17.74
C MET A 207 -9.48 7.60 -18.51
N CYS A 208 -10.64 7.93 -19.06
CA CYS A 208 -10.84 9.21 -19.72
C CYS A 208 -10.92 10.36 -18.70
N ILE A 209 -10.98 11.60 -19.20
CA ILE A 209 -11.04 12.79 -18.35
C ILE A 209 -12.28 12.80 -17.45
N GLU A 210 -13.45 12.42 -17.99
CA GLU A 210 -14.71 12.45 -17.24
C GLU A 210 -14.71 11.40 -16.11
N CYS A 211 -14.40 10.14 -16.42
CA CYS A 211 -14.28 9.10 -15.41
C CYS A 211 -13.20 9.44 -14.38
N SER A 212 -12.10 10.10 -14.77
CA SER A 212 -11.11 10.58 -13.81
C SER A 212 -11.67 11.60 -12.81
N GLY A 213 -12.61 12.45 -13.23
CA GLY A 213 -13.31 13.39 -12.36
C GLY A 213 -14.14 12.66 -11.31
N ILE A 214 -14.90 11.65 -11.74
CA ILE A 214 -15.67 10.80 -10.83
C ILE A 214 -14.75 10.05 -9.86
N HIS A 215 -13.64 9.49 -10.35
CA HIS A 215 -12.66 8.82 -9.48
C HIS A 215 -12.05 9.74 -8.42
N ARG A 216 -11.95 11.06 -8.68
CA ARG A 216 -11.51 12.03 -7.67
C ARG A 216 -12.54 12.21 -6.56
N SER A 217 -13.84 12.18 -6.87
CA SER A 217 -14.90 12.33 -5.86
C SER A 217 -15.02 11.11 -4.93
N LEU A 218 -14.51 9.94 -5.34
CA LEU A 218 -14.43 8.75 -4.47
C LEU A 218 -13.44 8.92 -3.29
N GLY A 219 -12.43 9.78 -3.45
CA GLY A 219 -11.37 9.97 -2.48
C GLY A 219 -10.13 9.08 -2.69
N VAL A 220 -8.99 9.55 -2.18
CA VAL A 220 -7.64 8.97 -2.41
C VAL A 220 -7.44 7.59 -1.80
N HIS A 221 -8.26 7.21 -0.82
CA HIS A 221 -8.26 5.87 -0.22
C HIS A 221 -8.77 4.80 -1.21
N LEU A 222 -9.59 5.18 -2.19
CA LEU A 222 -10.09 4.29 -3.25
C LEU A 222 -9.33 4.47 -4.56
N SER A 223 -9.12 5.71 -5.00
CA SER A 223 -8.53 5.98 -6.31
C SER A 223 -7.55 7.14 -6.29
N LYS A 224 -6.33 6.88 -6.77
CA LYS A 224 -5.21 7.82 -6.79
C LYS A 224 -4.96 8.28 -8.22
N VAL A 225 -5.69 9.31 -8.64
CA VAL A 225 -5.75 9.79 -10.02
C VAL A 225 -4.51 10.60 -10.41
N ARG A 226 -3.92 10.30 -11.57
CA ARG A 226 -2.79 10.99 -12.20
C ARG A 226 -2.97 11.12 -13.71
N SER A 227 -2.47 12.21 -14.29
CA SER A 227 -2.40 12.43 -15.72
C SER A 227 -1.24 11.65 -16.32
N LEU A 228 -1.47 10.96 -17.43
CA LEU A 228 -0.42 10.25 -18.17
C LEU A 228 0.53 11.19 -18.91
N THR A 229 0.13 12.45 -19.13
CA THR A 229 0.90 13.42 -19.92
C THR A 229 1.31 14.67 -19.15
N LEU A 230 0.60 15.00 -18.06
CA LEU A 230 0.84 16.23 -17.30
C LEU A 230 1.57 15.99 -15.98
N ASP A 231 1.54 14.77 -15.43
CA ASP A 231 2.18 14.45 -14.15
C ASP A 231 3.50 13.71 -14.36
N SER A 232 4.41 13.86 -13.39
CA SER A 232 5.64 13.06 -13.32
C SER A 232 5.36 11.65 -12.80
N TRP A 233 5.96 10.64 -13.43
CA TRP A 233 5.78 9.23 -13.10
C TRP A 233 7.05 8.60 -12.55
N ASP A 234 6.93 7.93 -11.41
CA ASP A 234 8.00 7.10 -10.89
C ASP A 234 8.08 5.77 -11.68
N PRO A 235 9.29 5.20 -11.90
CA PRO A 235 9.44 3.91 -12.57
C PRO A 235 8.60 2.77 -11.96
N GLU A 236 8.41 2.74 -10.64
CA GLU A 236 7.60 1.73 -9.96
C GLU A 236 6.10 1.92 -10.24
N GLN A 237 5.64 3.16 -10.28
CA GLN A 237 4.26 3.51 -10.66
C GLN A 237 3.99 3.12 -12.12
N MET A 238 4.98 3.35 -13.00
CA MET A 238 4.88 2.96 -14.39
C MET A 238 4.85 1.44 -14.55
N LYS A 239 5.69 0.72 -13.81
CA LYS A 239 5.71 -0.75 -13.78
C LYS A 239 4.39 -1.32 -13.32
N LEU A 240 3.75 -0.67 -12.35
CA LEU A 240 2.43 -1.07 -11.88
C LEU A 240 1.37 -0.95 -12.98
N LEU A 241 1.30 0.21 -13.62
CA LEU A 241 0.33 0.50 -14.67
C LEU A 241 0.53 -0.40 -15.92
N CYS A 242 1.79 -0.75 -16.23
CA CYS A 242 2.11 -1.68 -17.31
C CYS A 242 1.85 -3.15 -16.95
N GLY A 243 1.98 -3.52 -15.67
CA GLY A 243 1.85 -4.91 -15.23
C GLY A 243 0.42 -5.39 -14.97
N LEU A 244 -0.54 -4.47 -14.80
CA LEU A 244 -1.95 -4.78 -14.60
C LEU A 244 -2.76 -4.52 -15.88
N GLY A 245 -3.10 -3.26 -16.13
CA GLY A 245 -3.91 -2.86 -17.27
C GLY A 245 -5.40 -3.11 -17.09
N ASN A 246 -6.18 -2.45 -17.94
CA ASN A 246 -7.64 -2.38 -17.82
C ASN A 246 -8.31 -3.74 -17.94
N ASP A 247 -7.79 -4.64 -18.79
CA ASP A 247 -8.38 -5.97 -18.99
C ASP A 247 -8.27 -6.85 -17.74
N VAL A 248 -7.11 -6.83 -17.08
CA VAL A 248 -6.90 -7.57 -15.82
C VAL A 248 -7.84 -7.06 -14.75
N ILE A 249 -7.95 -5.73 -14.61
CA ILE A 249 -8.79 -5.12 -13.59
C ILE A 249 -10.27 -5.33 -13.88
N ASN A 250 -10.71 -5.25 -15.14
CA ASN A 250 -12.08 -5.60 -15.53
C ASN A 250 -12.37 -7.08 -15.29
N GLY A 251 -11.41 -7.98 -15.52
CA GLY A 251 -11.57 -9.40 -15.18
C GLY A 251 -11.83 -9.67 -13.69
N ILE A 252 -11.41 -8.75 -12.80
CA ILE A 252 -11.67 -8.82 -11.35
C ILE A 252 -12.98 -8.09 -11.01
N TYR A 253 -13.08 -6.83 -11.43
CA TYR A 253 -14.13 -5.89 -11.01
C TYR A 253 -15.35 -5.86 -11.93
N GLN A 254 -15.40 -6.68 -12.97
CA GLN A 254 -16.56 -6.87 -13.84
C GLN A 254 -16.92 -8.35 -14.00
N SER A 255 -16.31 -9.22 -13.19
CA SER A 255 -16.41 -10.68 -13.31
C SER A 255 -17.85 -11.21 -13.25
N ARG A 256 -18.70 -10.57 -12.45
CA ARG A 256 -20.11 -10.93 -12.26
C ARG A 256 -21.09 -9.98 -12.94
N CYS A 257 -20.60 -9.06 -13.77
CA CYS A 257 -21.42 -8.01 -14.35
C CYS A 257 -22.65 -8.56 -15.11
N ALA A 258 -22.46 -9.62 -15.89
CA ALA A 258 -23.55 -10.27 -16.63
C ALA A 258 -24.57 -10.97 -15.72
N ALA A 259 -24.12 -11.54 -14.59
CA ALA A 259 -24.99 -12.21 -13.62
C ALA A 259 -25.87 -11.21 -12.85
N GLU A 260 -25.35 -10.00 -12.59
CA GLU A 260 -26.07 -8.91 -11.92
C GLU A 260 -26.94 -8.08 -12.89
N GLY A 261 -27.00 -8.45 -14.18
CA GLY A 261 -27.80 -7.77 -15.20
C GLY A 261 -27.36 -6.31 -15.47
N ARG A 262 -26.16 -5.93 -15.05
CA ARG A 262 -25.61 -4.58 -15.25
C ARG A 262 -24.85 -4.51 -16.56
N VAL A 263 -24.91 -3.35 -17.20
CA VAL A 263 -24.23 -3.08 -18.48
C VAL A 263 -23.23 -1.96 -18.27
N LYS A 264 -22.00 -2.17 -18.78
CA LYS A 264 -20.95 -1.15 -18.74
C LYS A 264 -21.40 0.08 -19.55
N PRO A 265 -21.31 1.31 -19.00
CA PRO A 265 -21.64 2.51 -19.74
C PRO A 265 -20.71 2.69 -20.94
N SER A 266 -21.21 3.40 -21.95
CA SER A 266 -20.44 3.76 -23.14
C SER A 266 -19.78 5.14 -22.99
N ALA A 267 -18.94 5.52 -23.95
CA ALA A 267 -18.36 6.85 -24.00
C ALA A 267 -19.43 7.96 -24.07
N GLY A 268 -20.57 7.69 -24.73
CA GLY A 268 -21.69 8.62 -24.84
C GLY A 268 -22.72 8.55 -23.71
N SER A 269 -22.55 7.63 -22.75
CA SER A 269 -23.48 7.54 -21.61
C SER A 269 -23.44 8.82 -20.76
N PRO A 270 -24.57 9.25 -20.19
CA PRO A 270 -24.64 10.42 -19.31
C PRO A 270 -23.73 10.29 -18.09
N HIS A 271 -23.23 11.43 -17.60
CA HIS A 271 -22.39 11.49 -16.39
C HIS A 271 -22.97 10.72 -15.19
N PRO A 272 -24.28 10.85 -14.83
CA PRO A 272 -24.84 10.11 -13.70
C PRO A 272 -24.78 8.59 -13.86
N GLU A 273 -24.89 8.07 -15.08
CA GLU A 273 -24.79 6.64 -15.37
C GLU A 273 -23.36 6.13 -15.16
N LYS A 274 -22.37 6.90 -15.64
CA LYS A 274 -20.95 6.62 -15.40
C LYS A 274 -20.61 6.68 -13.91
N GLU A 275 -21.18 7.64 -13.19
CA GLU A 275 -20.96 7.81 -11.74
C GLU A 275 -21.51 6.64 -10.94
N THR A 276 -22.74 6.23 -11.19
CA THR A 276 -23.35 5.05 -10.55
C THR A 276 -22.52 3.81 -10.82
N TRP A 277 -22.15 3.57 -12.08
CA TRP A 277 -21.31 2.43 -12.46
C TRP A 277 -19.97 2.40 -11.71
N ILE A 278 -19.29 3.54 -11.62
CA ILE A 278 -17.99 3.65 -10.95
C ILE A 278 -18.12 3.40 -9.44
N LYS A 279 -19.19 3.90 -8.79
CA LYS A 279 -19.47 3.63 -7.37
C LYS A 279 -19.75 2.15 -7.13
N GLU A 280 -20.64 1.56 -7.92
CA GLU A 280 -20.96 0.12 -7.88
C GLU A 280 -19.70 -0.74 -8.06
N LYS A 281 -18.84 -0.36 -9.01
CA LYS A 281 -17.61 -1.08 -9.33
C LYS A 281 -16.56 -1.01 -8.21
N TYR A 282 -16.25 0.17 -7.68
CA TYR A 282 -15.08 0.34 -6.80
C TYR A 282 -15.40 0.54 -5.31
N VAL A 283 -16.57 1.10 -5.00
CA VAL A 283 -17.03 1.33 -3.61
C VAL A 283 -17.76 0.09 -3.12
N GLU A 284 -18.84 -0.27 -3.80
CA GLU A 284 -19.74 -1.35 -3.39
C GLU A 284 -19.21 -2.73 -3.81
N LYS A 285 -18.42 -2.77 -4.88
CA LYS A 285 -17.75 -3.96 -5.43
C LYS A 285 -18.73 -5.07 -5.83
N ILE A 286 -19.93 -4.70 -6.26
CA ILE A 286 -21.03 -5.65 -6.53
C ILE A 286 -20.70 -6.65 -7.66
N PHE A 287 -19.73 -6.33 -8.52
CA PHE A 287 -19.31 -7.17 -9.65
C PHE A 287 -18.07 -8.03 -9.37
N ALA A 288 -17.41 -7.82 -8.23
CA ALA A 288 -16.19 -8.52 -7.90
C ALA A 288 -16.49 -9.95 -7.42
N LYS A 289 -15.57 -10.90 -7.68
CA LYS A 289 -15.69 -12.24 -7.09
C LYS A 289 -15.68 -12.13 -5.57
N ASP A 290 -16.62 -12.81 -4.91
CA ASP A 290 -16.60 -12.95 -3.47
C ASP A 290 -15.29 -13.63 -3.07
N ALA A 291 -14.52 -12.98 -2.20
CA ALA A 291 -13.28 -13.56 -1.64
C ALA A 291 -13.54 -14.84 -0.81
N SER A 292 -14.81 -15.20 -0.59
CA SER A 292 -15.29 -16.39 0.10
C SER A 292 -15.71 -17.53 -0.83
N SER A 293 -15.67 -17.38 -2.17
CA SER A 293 -16.02 -18.49 -3.06
C SER A 293 -14.85 -19.50 -3.21
N PRO A 294 -15.08 -20.81 -2.98
CA PRO A 294 -14.05 -21.84 -2.97
C PRO A 294 -13.36 -22.09 -4.33
N GLU A 295 -13.84 -21.51 -5.42
CA GLU A 295 -13.34 -21.78 -6.77
C GLU A 295 -11.97 -21.15 -7.09
N THR A 296 -11.47 -20.21 -6.27
CA THR A 296 -10.17 -19.56 -6.53
C THR A 296 -8.97 -20.39 -6.03
N GLN A 297 -9.19 -21.55 -5.40
CA GLN A 297 -8.09 -22.40 -4.89
C GLN A 297 -7.55 -23.43 -5.90
N ILE A 298 -8.23 -23.69 -7.03
CA ILE A 298 -7.87 -24.80 -7.93
C ILE A 298 -6.98 -24.35 -9.11
N GLY A 299 -6.86 -23.04 -9.38
CA GLY A 299 -6.16 -22.53 -10.56
C GLY A 299 -4.63 -22.37 -10.45
N ARG A 300 -4.00 -22.64 -9.30
CA ARG A 300 -2.55 -22.43 -9.11
C ARG A 300 -1.69 -23.69 -9.26
N GLU A 301 -2.28 -24.87 -9.44
CA GLU A 301 -1.54 -26.14 -9.43
C GLU A 301 -1.22 -26.73 -10.81
N ASN A 302 -1.75 -26.21 -11.93
CA ASN A 302 -1.58 -26.85 -13.25
C ASN A 302 -0.66 -26.15 -14.26
N ALA A 303 0.17 -25.19 -13.85
CA ALA A 303 1.18 -24.56 -14.74
C ALA A 303 2.60 -25.13 -14.55
N GLY A 304 2.73 -26.44 -14.25
CA GLY A 304 4.01 -27.06 -13.92
C GLY A 304 4.25 -28.47 -14.46
N HIS A 305 3.47 -28.95 -15.44
CA HIS A 305 3.71 -30.26 -16.06
C HIS A 305 3.55 -30.17 -17.58
N GLN A 306 4.64 -29.79 -18.25
CA GLN A 306 4.99 -30.30 -19.59
C GLN A 306 6.39 -29.81 -19.96
N HIS A 307 7.40 -30.61 -19.63
CA HIS A 307 8.61 -30.79 -20.45
C HIS A 307 9.38 -32.00 -19.88
N GLY A 308 9.44 -33.10 -20.64
CA GLY A 308 10.19 -34.29 -20.23
C GLY A 308 9.85 -35.58 -20.98
N ALA A 309 9.67 -35.53 -22.30
CA ALA A 309 9.71 -36.75 -23.11
C ALA A 309 11.17 -36.98 -23.56
N GLY A 310 11.90 -37.78 -22.78
CA GLY A 310 13.22 -38.29 -23.12
C GLY A 310 13.19 -39.81 -23.08
N GLY A 311 13.05 -40.45 -24.23
CA GLY A 311 13.02 -41.89 -24.37
C GLY A 311 14.34 -42.54 -23.96
N ARG A 312 14.24 -43.65 -23.22
CA ARG A 312 15.29 -44.65 -23.09
C ARG A 312 14.65 -46.01 -23.34
N GLY A 313 15.20 -46.71 -24.32
CA GLY A 313 14.77 -48.04 -24.72
C GLY A 313 15.08 -49.08 -23.65
N GLU A 314 14.18 -50.03 -23.53
CA GLU A 314 14.42 -51.32 -22.88
C GLU A 314 14.58 -52.39 -23.95
N LEU A 315 15.76 -53.00 -23.93
CA LEU A 315 16.07 -54.27 -24.56
C LEU A 315 15.51 -55.38 -23.67
N GLU A 316 14.78 -56.33 -24.29
CA GLU A 316 14.47 -57.63 -23.70
C GLU A 316 15.74 -58.38 -23.28
N PRO A 317 15.61 -59.34 -22.34
CA PRO A 317 15.83 -60.70 -22.80
C PRO A 317 14.92 -61.78 -22.18
N ARG A 318 14.49 -62.68 -23.08
CA ARG A 318 14.16 -64.12 -22.96
C ARG A 318 12.99 -64.59 -22.12
#